data_AF-A0A1Q5SXA3-F1
#
_entry.id   AF-A0A1Q5SXA3-F1
#
_cell.length_a   1.000
_cell.length_b   1.000
_cell.length_c   1.000
_cell.angle_alpha   90.00
_cell.angle_beta   90.00
_cell.angle_gamma   90.00
#
_symmetry.space_group_name_H-M   'P 1'
#
loop_
_entity.id
_entity.type
_entity.pdbx_description
1 polymer ?
#
loop_
_entity_poly.entity_id
_entity_poly.type
_entity_poly.pdbx_seq_one_letter_code
_entity_poly.pdbx_strand_id
1 'polypeptide(L)'
;MFGEPTEVVSIAGKCCESGDMLIWDIALPEAKPGDYLAVFCTGAYGYSMANNYNRLPRPAVVFVENGDAQLVVKRETYEDLIQYDLPLKTKVKK
;
A
#
# COMPACT_ATOMS: atom_id res chain seq x y z
N MET A 1 9.78 -0.98 23.46
CA MET A 1 8.84 -0.10 24.19
C MET A 1 8.37 0.92 23.17
N PHE A 2 7.06 1.05 22.94
CA PHE A 2 6.54 2.04 22.00
C PHE A 2 6.87 3.44 22.55
N GLY A 3 7.36 4.34 21.70
CA GLY A 3 7.65 5.71 22.13
C GLY A 3 6.39 6.40 22.64
N GLU A 4 6.54 7.33 23.58
CA GLU A 4 5.45 8.23 23.96
C GLU A 4 5.11 9.17 22.79
N PRO A 5 3.84 9.53 22.57
CA PRO A 5 3.47 10.50 21.54
C PRO A 5 4.11 11.87 21.78
N THR A 6 4.74 12.43 20.75
CA THR A 6 5.44 13.72 20.83
C THR A 6 4.86 14.79 19.90
N GLU A 7 4.09 14.38 18.89
CA GLU A 7 3.52 15.28 17.89
C GLU A 7 2.18 14.78 17.35
N VAL A 8 1.39 15.70 16.77
CA VAL A 8 0.15 15.39 16.05
C VAL A 8 0.44 15.54 14.57
N VAL A 9 0.25 14.46 13.82
CA VAL A 9 0.58 14.37 12.39
C VAL A 9 -0.56 13.74 11.61
N SER A 10 -0.54 13.88 10.28
CA SER A 10 -1.42 13.15 9.38
C SER A 10 -0.61 12.17 8.52
N ILE A 11 -1.17 10.99 8.27
CA ILE A 11 -0.53 9.92 7.51
C ILE A 11 -1.11 9.89 6.10
N ALA A 12 -0.28 10.30 5.13
CA ALA A 12 -0.60 10.21 3.71
C ALA A 12 -0.01 8.94 3.08
N GLY A 13 -0.66 8.47 2.02
CA GLY A 13 -0.09 7.48 1.11
C GLY A 13 0.85 8.13 0.11
N LYS A 14 1.20 7.38 -0.93
CA LYS A 14 2.18 7.81 -1.96
C LYS A 14 1.57 8.07 -3.32
N CYS A 15 0.25 7.98 -3.44
CA CYS A 15 -0.44 8.29 -4.67
C CYS A 15 -0.43 9.80 -4.91
N CYS A 16 -0.58 10.21 -6.16
CA CYS A 16 -0.55 11.61 -6.59
C CYS A 16 -1.88 12.33 -6.33
N GLU A 17 -2.75 11.75 -5.52
CA GLU A 17 -4.06 12.29 -5.20
C GLU A 17 -4.03 12.91 -3.80
N SER A 18 -4.54 14.14 -3.70
CA SER A 18 -4.59 14.88 -2.43
C SER A 18 -5.39 14.17 -1.34
N GLY A 19 -6.35 13.34 -1.75
CA GLY A 19 -7.16 12.51 -0.87
C GLY A 19 -6.55 11.17 -0.48
N ASP A 20 -5.32 10.83 -0.89
CA ASP A 20 -4.62 9.61 -0.46
C ASP A 20 -4.14 9.73 0.99
N MET A 21 -5.11 9.76 1.90
CA MET A 21 -4.93 10.04 3.32
C MET A 21 -5.45 8.86 4.12
N LEU A 22 -4.56 8.23 4.90
CA LEU A 22 -4.88 7.05 5.70
C LEU A 22 -5.47 7.44 7.05
N ILE A 23 -4.86 8.42 7.73
CA ILE A 23 -5.26 8.87 9.06
C ILE A 23 -5.00 10.37 9.19
N TRP A 24 -5.96 11.10 9.73
CA TRP A 24 -5.84 12.53 10.04
C TRP A 24 -5.57 12.73 11.53
N ASP A 25 -4.72 13.70 11.85
CA ASP A 25 -4.50 14.23 13.20
C ASP A 25 -4.28 13.15 14.29
N ILE A 26 -3.38 12.20 14.02
CA ILE A 26 -2.97 11.15 14.95
C ILE A 26 -1.78 11.60 15.79
N ALA A 27 -1.86 11.37 17.10
CA ALA A 27 -0.73 11.59 18.01
C ALA A 27 0.26 10.41 17.91
N LEU A 28 1.51 10.69 17.52
CA LEU A 28 2.55 9.68 17.35
C LEU A 28 3.90 10.17 17.92
N PRO A 29 4.82 9.25 18.24
CA PRO A 29 6.23 9.59 18.42
C PRO A 29 6.82 10.14 17.11
N GLU A 30 7.95 10.83 17.21
CA GLU A 30 8.71 11.28 16.03
C GLU A 30 9.04 10.10 15.10
N ALA A 31 8.51 10.14 13.88
CA ALA A 31 8.69 9.10 12.87
C ALA A 31 9.91 9.39 11.99
N LYS A 32 10.71 8.36 11.70
CA LYS A 32 11.91 8.46 10.85
C LYS A 32 11.81 7.51 9.66
N PRO A 33 12.48 7.84 8.54
CA PRO A 33 12.59 6.91 7.42
C PRO A 33 13.15 5.55 7.90
N GLY A 34 12.41 4.48 7.61
CA GLY A 34 12.74 3.12 8.06
C GLY A 34 11.88 2.60 9.20
N ASP A 35 11.11 3.47 9.87
CA ASP A 35 10.12 3.05 10.86
C ASP A 35 8.91 2.36 10.20
N TYR A 36 8.22 1.53 10.98
CA TYR A 36 7.04 0.81 10.53
C TYR A 36 5.77 1.35 11.21
N LEU A 37 4.76 1.62 10.39
CA LEU A 37 3.40 1.94 10.84
C LEU A 37 2.48 0.74 10.59
N ALA A 38 1.74 0.33 11.63
CA ALA A 38 0.73 -0.72 11.53
C ALA A 38 -0.68 -0.09 11.60
N VAL A 39 -1.50 -0.34 10.58
CA VAL A 39 -2.90 0.08 10.56
C VAL A 39 -3.77 -1.15 10.87
N PHE A 40 -4.50 -1.07 11.99
CA PHE A 40 -5.35 -2.16 12.46
C PHE A 40 -6.68 -2.22 11.70
N CYS A 41 -7.41 -3.32 11.86
CA CYS A 41 -8.76 -3.51 11.32
C CYS A 41 -8.86 -3.48 9.78
N THR A 42 -7.80 -3.83 9.06
CA THR A 42 -7.74 -3.85 7.58
C THR A 42 -8.14 -5.19 6.96
N GLY A 43 -8.63 -6.14 7.76
CA GLY A 43 -8.93 -7.52 7.33
C GLY A 43 -10.16 -7.66 6.42
N ALA A 44 -11.16 -6.79 6.59
CA ALA A 44 -12.34 -6.73 5.72
C ALA A 44 -12.29 -5.48 4.85
N TYR A 45 -12.75 -5.60 3.60
CA TYR A 45 -12.83 -4.50 2.62
C TYR A 45 -11.50 -3.81 2.24
N GLY A 46 -10.38 -4.11 2.90
CA GLY A 46 -9.06 -3.60 2.52
C GLY A 46 -8.56 -4.22 1.22
N TYR A 47 -7.99 -5.43 1.29
CA TYR A 47 -7.40 -6.08 0.11
C TYR A 47 -8.40 -6.29 -1.04
N SER A 48 -9.68 -6.50 -0.74
CA SER A 48 -10.73 -6.69 -1.76
C SER A 48 -11.02 -5.42 -2.57
N MET A 49 -10.75 -4.22 -2.04
CA MET A 49 -10.91 -2.95 -2.75
C MET A 49 -9.57 -2.39 -3.26
N ALA A 50 -8.46 -3.09 -3.04
CA ALA A 50 -7.15 -2.69 -3.53
C ALA A 50 -7.11 -2.69 -5.07
N ASN A 51 -6.42 -1.70 -5.63
CA ASN A 51 -6.34 -1.46 -7.06
C ASN A 51 -4.92 -0.98 -7.44
N ASN A 52 -4.66 -0.88 -8.74
CA ASN A 52 -3.36 -0.47 -9.29
C ASN A 52 -3.31 1.01 -9.67
N TYR A 53 -4.03 1.88 -8.97
CA TYR A 53 -3.91 3.33 -9.16
C TYR A 53 -2.43 3.74 -9.06
N ASN A 54 -2.01 4.64 -9.94
CA ASN A 54 -0.60 5.02 -10.15
C ASN A 54 0.36 3.86 -10.48
N ARG A 55 -0.14 2.77 -11.10
CA ARG A 55 0.63 1.56 -11.44
C ARG A 55 1.38 1.01 -10.22
N LEU A 56 0.74 1.04 -9.06
CA LEU A 56 1.28 0.45 -7.85
C LEU A 56 0.92 -1.04 -7.77
N PRO A 57 1.89 -1.95 -7.56
CA PRO A 57 1.57 -3.36 -7.39
C PRO A 57 0.82 -3.62 -6.09
N ARG A 58 -0.22 -4.46 -6.13
CA ARG A 58 -0.97 -4.84 -4.93
C ARG A 58 -0.05 -5.57 -3.94
N PRO A 59 -0.21 -5.32 -2.62
CA PRO A 59 0.67 -5.87 -1.61
C PRO A 59 0.47 -7.38 -1.44
N ALA A 60 1.48 -8.04 -0.85
CA ALA A 60 1.33 -9.41 -0.40
C ALA A 60 0.38 -9.51 0.80
N VAL A 61 -0.24 -10.68 0.98
CA VAL A 61 -0.99 -11.05 2.20
C VAL A 61 -0.31 -12.26 2.82
N VAL A 62 -0.06 -12.17 4.13
CA VAL A 62 0.61 -13.20 4.92
C VAL A 62 -0.31 -13.58 6.09
N PHE A 63 -0.51 -14.88 6.30
CA PHE A 63 -1.14 -15.40 7.51
C PHE A 63 -0.06 -15.75 8.52
N VAL A 64 -0.30 -15.41 9.79
CA VAL A 64 0.62 -15.67 10.89
C VAL A 64 -0.16 -16.38 12.00
N GLU A 65 0.28 -17.56 12.37
CA GLU A 65 -0.34 -18.38 13.42
C GLU A 65 0.73 -19.22 14.11
N ASN A 66 0.68 -19.32 15.44
CA ASN A 66 1.60 -20.14 16.25
C ASN A 66 3.12 -19.91 16.02
N GLY A 67 3.49 -18.68 15.61
CA GLY A 67 4.88 -18.33 15.33
C GLY A 67 5.34 -18.63 13.90
N ASP A 68 4.48 -19.26 13.09
CA ASP A 68 4.73 -19.51 11.68
C ASP A 68 4.07 -18.44 10.81
N ALA A 69 4.75 -18.07 9.72
CA ALA A 69 4.27 -17.11 8.74
C ALA A 69 4.18 -17.73 7.35
N GLN A 70 3.01 -17.63 6.71
CA GLN A 70 2.76 -18.19 5.39
C GLN A 70 2.27 -17.10 4.43
N LEU A 71 2.95 -16.98 3.28
CA LEU A 71 2.49 -16.15 2.19
C LEU A 71 1.25 -16.79 1.54
N VAL A 72 0.12 -16.08 1.57
CA VAL A 72 -1.15 -16.58 0.99
C VAL A 72 -1.59 -15.80 -0.25
N VAL A 73 -1.09 -14.58 -0.42
CA VAL A 73 -1.21 -13.82 -1.67
C VAL A 73 0.14 -13.19 -1.99
N LYS A 74 0.69 -13.51 -3.16
CA LYS A 74 1.95 -12.93 -3.63
C LYS A 74 1.74 -11.46 -4.01
N ARG A 75 2.71 -10.60 -3.71
CA ARG A 75 2.78 -9.22 -4.21
C ARG A 75 2.90 -9.24 -5.74
N GLU A 76 2.16 -8.37 -6.41
CA GLU A 76 2.26 -8.18 -7.86
C GLU A 76 3.64 -7.62 -8.26
N THR A 77 4.10 -7.98 -9.46
CA THR A 77 5.29 -7.42 -10.09
C THR A 77 4.93 -6.36 -11.14
N TYR A 78 5.93 -5.69 -11.73
CA TYR A 78 5.66 -4.76 -12.82
C TYR A 78 5.15 -5.46 -14.08
N GLU A 79 5.53 -6.72 -14.30
CA GLU A 79 5.02 -7.56 -15.39
C GLU A 79 3.52 -7.85 -15.21
N ASP A 80 3.08 -8.15 -13.98
CA ASP A 80 1.66 -8.36 -13.68
C ASP A 80 0.81 -7.13 -14.00
N LEU A 81 1.35 -5.92 -13.78
CA LEU A 81 0.65 -4.67 -14.07
C LEU A 81 0.38 -4.44 -15.55
N ILE A 82 1.25 -4.94 -16.43
CA ILE A 82 1.19 -4.71 -17.88
C ILE A 82 0.74 -5.95 -18.64
N GLN A 83 0.36 -7.03 -17.96
CA GLN A 83 0.01 -8.30 -18.60
C GLN A 83 -1.15 -8.19 -19.61
N TYR A 84 -1.99 -7.16 -19.48
CA TYR A 84 -3.11 -6.87 -20.38
C TYR A 84 -2.84 -5.72 -21.35
N ASP A 85 -1.67 -5.08 -21.28
CA ASP A 85 -1.31 -3.99 -22.18
C ASP A 85 -1.01 -4.58 -23.57
N LEU A 86 -1.68 -4.07 -24.61
CA LEU A 86 -1.47 -4.48 -25.99
C LEU A 86 -0.81 -3.36 -26.81
N PRO A 87 0.06 -3.70 -27.77
CA PRO A 87 0.67 -2.69 -28.62
C PRO A 87 -0.38 -2.01 -29.51
N LEU A 88 -0.25 -0.69 -29.66
CA LEU A 88 -1.07 0.07 -30.61
C LEU A 88 -0.74 -0.38 -32.03
N LYS A 89 -1.73 -0.93 -32.75
CA LYS A 89 -1.56 -1.46 -34.12
C LYS A 89 -1.59 -0.39 -35.20
N THR A 90 -2.06 0.82 -34.88
CA THR A 90 -2.23 1.90 -35.84
C THR A 90 -0.89 2.59 -36.09
N LYS A 91 -0.42 2.57 -37.35
CA LYS A 91 0.62 3.49 -37.80
C LYS A 91 0.04 4.90 -37.75
N VAL A 92 0.43 5.70 -36.77
CA VAL A 92 0.20 7.14 -36.83
C VAL A 92 0.93 7.62 -38.08
N LYS A 93 0.17 8.02 -39.11
CA LYS A 93 0.76 8.74 -40.25
C LYS A 93 1.31 10.04 -39.66
N LYS A 94 2.64 10.20 -39.73
CA LYS A 94 3.29 11.50 -39.51
C LYS A 94 2.74 12.52 -40.50
#